data_AF-A0A3A0F4G3-F1
#
_entry.id   AF-A0A3A0F4G3-F1
#
_cell.length_a   1.000
_cell.length_b   1.000
_cell.length_c   1.000
_cell.angle_alpha   90.00
_cell.angle_beta   90.00
_cell.angle_gamma   90.00
#
_symmetry.space_group_name_H-M   'P 1'
#
loop_
_entity.id
_entity.type
_entity.pdbx_description
1 polymer ?
#
loop_
_entity_poly.entity_id
_entity_poly.type
_entity_poly.pdbx_seq_one_letter_code
_entity_poly.pdbx_strand_id
1 'polypeptide(L)'
;APPVAAPSAAPAPAPAEPAAPARVDDLARALALRSPGATAAASYVALLRAWELPAAEPAPELLSFAEIVGELIDRDLDVYSFNATDLEQLRALDHPVLLDIDAADGVRRVVALTRIDDTDAELEGVVASGSVRVPLEELQRYWLGDAHLVWRDFEPLPELLRAGDAGDGVAWLQSSLVEMGFLAGEATGRFDLVTEDAVRAFQEERGLEPDGAVGPLTKMAIYRALGRYAVPHVAQASLAGGAG
;
A
#
# COMPACT_ATOMS: atom_id res chain seq x y z
N ALA A 1 -51.87 18.96 -36.31
CA ALA A 1 -50.90 19.72 -35.52
C ALA A 1 -49.65 18.86 -35.36
N PRO A 2 -48.43 19.38 -35.57
CA PRO A 2 -47.22 18.61 -35.28
C PRO A 2 -47.01 18.55 -33.76
N PRO A 3 -46.27 17.53 -33.24
CA PRO A 3 -45.95 17.46 -31.82
C PRO A 3 -44.94 18.55 -31.43
N VAL A 4 -45.18 19.15 -30.27
CA VAL A 4 -44.33 20.17 -29.63
C VAL A 4 -43.05 19.49 -29.14
N ALA A 5 -41.89 19.99 -29.58
CA ALA A 5 -40.59 19.54 -29.09
C ALA A 5 -40.45 19.85 -27.59
N ALA A 6 -40.12 18.84 -26.79
CA ALA A 6 -39.80 19.01 -25.38
C ALA A 6 -38.47 19.78 -25.23
N PRO A 7 -38.34 20.68 -24.23
CA PRO A 7 -37.08 21.39 -24.00
C PRO A 7 -35.97 20.40 -23.60
N SER A 8 -34.82 20.54 -24.25
CA SER A 8 -33.59 19.83 -23.89
C SER A 8 -33.17 20.25 -22.48
N ALA A 9 -33.17 19.28 -21.55
CA ALA A 9 -32.70 19.50 -20.18
C ALA A 9 -31.20 19.84 -20.22
N ALA A 10 -30.82 20.93 -19.57
CA ALA A 10 -29.41 21.28 -19.37
C ALA A 10 -28.68 20.13 -18.65
N PRO A 11 -27.41 19.84 -19.01
CA PRO A 11 -26.64 18.81 -18.32
C PRO A 11 -26.55 19.16 -16.83
N ALA A 12 -26.81 18.16 -15.98
CA ALA A 12 -26.63 18.29 -14.54
C ALA A 12 -25.19 18.74 -14.23
N PRO A 13 -24.97 19.61 -13.22
CA PRO A 13 -23.62 19.98 -12.82
C PRO A 13 -22.84 18.71 -12.46
N ALA A 14 -21.60 18.60 -12.96
CA ALA A 14 -20.69 17.53 -12.60
C ALA A 14 -20.58 17.45 -11.06
N PRO A 15 -20.53 16.24 -10.47
CA PRO A 15 -20.38 16.10 -9.03
C PRO A 15 -19.15 16.91 -8.56
N ALA A 16 -19.33 17.72 -7.51
CA ALA A 16 -18.24 18.48 -6.92
C ALA A 16 -17.13 17.51 -6.51
N GLU A 17 -15.91 17.78 -6.99
CA GLU A 17 -14.70 17.08 -6.60
C GLU A 17 -14.64 17.06 -5.05
N PRO A 18 -14.42 15.90 -4.41
CA PRO A 18 -14.44 15.83 -2.95
C PRO A 18 -13.42 16.81 -2.37
N ALA A 19 -13.84 17.57 -1.35
CA ALA A 19 -12.98 18.56 -0.72
C ALA A 19 -11.71 17.88 -0.19
N ALA A 20 -10.54 18.43 -0.53
CA ALA A 20 -9.26 17.90 -0.09
C ALA A 20 -9.21 17.80 1.45
N PRO A 21 -8.59 16.74 2.00
CA PRO A 21 -8.59 16.51 3.44
C PRO A 21 -7.91 17.67 4.21
N ALA A 22 -8.38 17.88 5.44
CA ALA A 22 -7.86 18.92 6.32
C ALA A 22 -6.40 18.66 6.67
N ARG A 23 -5.60 19.73 6.79
CA ARG A 23 -4.19 19.65 7.16
C ARG A 23 -4.04 19.59 8.69
N VAL A 24 -3.14 18.74 9.17
CA VAL A 24 -2.75 18.63 10.58
C VAL A 24 -1.24 18.88 10.69
N ASP A 25 -0.87 19.95 11.39
CA ASP A 25 0.53 20.36 11.59
C ASP A 25 1.10 19.93 12.95
N ASP A 26 0.28 19.38 13.85
CA ASP A 26 0.69 18.81 15.16
C ASP A 26 0.11 17.40 15.29
N LEU A 27 0.81 16.44 14.66
CA LEU A 27 0.35 15.06 14.52
C LEU A 27 0.26 14.36 15.88
N ALA A 28 1.31 14.47 16.68
CA ALA A 28 1.40 13.79 17.96
C ALA A 28 0.30 14.24 18.92
N ARG A 29 -0.06 15.53 18.92
CA ARG A 29 -1.16 16.04 19.74
C ARG A 29 -2.52 15.60 19.21
N ALA A 30 -2.73 15.62 17.89
CA ALA A 30 -3.99 15.16 17.30
C ALA A 30 -4.26 13.69 17.65
N LEU A 31 -3.21 12.85 17.58
CA LEU A 31 -3.28 11.45 17.98
C LEU A 31 -3.53 11.26 19.47
N ALA A 32 -2.93 12.08 20.35
CA ALA A 32 -3.15 12.00 21.80
C ALA A 32 -4.63 12.21 22.22
N LEU A 33 -5.45 12.82 21.35
CA LEU A 33 -6.90 12.98 21.58
C LEU A 33 -7.73 11.73 21.24
N ARG A 34 -7.10 10.71 20.64
CA ARG A 34 -7.73 9.43 20.24
C ARG A 34 -7.28 8.31 21.17
N SER A 35 -8.12 7.31 21.42
CA SER A 35 -7.65 6.06 22.05
C SER A 35 -6.91 5.18 21.03
N PRO A 36 -5.96 4.33 21.45
CA PRO A 36 -5.26 3.41 20.54
C PRO A 36 -6.18 2.51 19.72
N GLY A 37 -7.18 1.90 20.36
CA GLY A 37 -8.13 1.04 19.63
C GLY A 37 -9.03 1.82 18.66
N ALA A 38 -9.29 3.11 18.90
CA ALA A 38 -10.06 3.93 17.99
C ALA A 38 -9.26 4.31 16.73
N THR A 39 -7.95 4.57 16.84
CA THR A 39 -7.11 4.80 15.65
C THR A 39 -6.92 3.51 14.87
N ALA A 40 -6.71 2.40 15.58
CA ALA A 40 -6.57 1.06 15.00
C ALA A 40 -7.83 0.64 14.21
N ALA A 41 -9.03 0.78 14.77
CA ALA A 41 -10.28 0.45 14.10
C ALA A 41 -10.51 1.29 12.83
N ALA A 42 -10.25 2.60 12.88
CA ALA A 42 -10.36 3.47 11.70
C ALA A 42 -9.35 3.09 10.61
N SER A 43 -8.11 2.77 11.00
CA SER A 43 -7.06 2.34 10.09
C SER A 43 -7.40 1.02 9.41
N TYR A 44 -7.95 0.06 10.16
CA TYR A 44 -8.43 -1.20 9.62
C TYR A 44 -9.54 -1.01 8.56
N VAL A 45 -10.52 -0.15 8.85
CA VAL A 45 -11.58 0.19 7.87
C VAL A 45 -11.00 0.84 6.61
N ALA A 46 -9.99 1.71 6.76
CA ALA A 46 -9.29 2.33 5.64
C ALA A 46 -8.59 1.28 4.76
N LEU A 47 -7.93 0.29 5.37
CA LEU A 47 -7.29 -0.82 4.66
C LEU A 47 -8.31 -1.67 3.91
N LEU A 48 -9.40 -2.07 4.56
CA LEU A 48 -10.45 -2.85 3.87
C LEU A 48 -10.99 -2.10 2.67
N ARG A 49 -11.20 -0.79 2.79
CA ARG A 49 -11.64 0.06 1.68
C ARG A 49 -10.61 0.11 0.56
N ALA A 50 -9.32 0.23 0.88
CA ALA A 50 -8.25 0.24 -0.11
C ALA A 50 -8.22 -1.07 -0.91
N TRP A 51 -8.44 -2.20 -0.24
CA TRP A 51 -8.53 -3.53 -0.86
C TRP A 51 -9.91 -3.86 -1.46
N GLU A 52 -10.81 -2.89 -1.55
CA GLU A 52 -12.20 -3.05 -2.03
C GLU A 52 -12.99 -4.17 -1.30
N LEU A 53 -12.61 -4.45 -0.06
CA LEU A 53 -13.25 -5.43 0.79
C LEU A 53 -14.42 -4.80 1.56
N PRO A 54 -15.49 -5.56 1.83
CA PRO A 54 -16.59 -5.08 2.64
C PRO A 54 -16.08 -4.77 4.05
N ALA A 55 -16.26 -3.52 4.48
CA ALA A 55 -16.05 -3.16 5.88
C ALA A 55 -17.00 -4.00 6.74
N ALA A 56 -16.45 -4.80 7.65
CA ALA A 56 -17.29 -5.50 8.62
C ALA A 56 -17.84 -4.45 9.59
N GLU A 57 -19.15 -4.19 9.53
CA GLU A 57 -19.83 -3.35 10.53
C GLU A 57 -20.56 -4.21 11.57
N PRO A 58 -20.44 -3.86 12.87
CA PRO A 58 -19.47 -2.90 13.41
C PRO A 58 -18.06 -3.52 13.46
N ALA A 59 -17.03 -2.75 13.12
CA ALA A 59 -15.68 -3.06 13.57
C ALA A 59 -15.72 -3.06 15.11
N PRO A 60 -15.16 -4.06 15.80
CA PRO A 60 -15.24 -4.12 17.25
C PRO A 60 -14.79 -2.81 17.88
N GLU A 61 -15.51 -2.37 18.91
CA GLU A 61 -15.07 -1.24 19.74
C GLU A 61 -13.72 -1.60 20.35
N LEU A 62 -12.65 -1.02 19.77
CA LEU A 62 -11.24 -1.28 20.10
C LEU A 62 -10.76 -2.67 19.64
N LEU A 63 -10.18 -2.73 18.44
CA LEU A 63 -9.34 -3.86 18.04
C LEU A 63 -7.90 -3.64 18.51
N SER A 64 -7.28 -4.69 19.04
CA SER A 64 -5.82 -4.79 19.15
C SER A 64 -5.19 -5.07 17.78
N PHE A 65 -3.89 -4.80 17.64
CA PHE A 65 -3.16 -5.09 16.41
C PHE A 65 -3.24 -6.58 16.02
N ALA A 66 -3.15 -7.49 16.99
CA ALA A 66 -3.25 -8.93 16.72
C ALA A 66 -4.62 -9.35 16.17
N GLU A 67 -5.71 -8.74 16.66
CA GLU A 67 -7.05 -9.00 16.14
C GLU A 67 -7.21 -8.43 14.72
N ILE A 68 -6.62 -7.26 14.42
CA ILE A 68 -6.57 -6.71 13.06
C ILE A 68 -5.88 -7.71 12.12
N VAL A 69 -4.70 -8.21 12.50
CA VAL A 69 -3.94 -9.15 11.67
C VAL A 69 -4.75 -10.44 11.43
N GLY A 70 -5.39 -10.99 12.46
CA GLY A 70 -6.24 -12.18 12.32
C GLY A 70 -7.39 -11.97 11.33
N GLU A 71 -8.08 -10.84 11.43
CA GLU A 71 -9.18 -10.50 10.52
C GLU A 71 -8.71 -10.25 9.07
N LEU A 72 -7.51 -9.70 8.88
CA LEU A 72 -6.91 -9.53 7.54
C LEU A 72 -6.58 -10.89 6.92
N ILE A 73 -5.98 -11.80 7.68
CA ILE A 73 -5.63 -13.16 7.23
C ILE A 73 -6.89 -13.93 6.82
N ASP A 74 -7.97 -13.84 7.62
CA ASP A 74 -9.26 -14.47 7.28
C ASP A 74 -9.88 -13.94 5.97
N ARG A 75 -9.37 -12.81 5.46
CA ARG A 75 -9.78 -12.15 4.21
C ARG A 75 -8.75 -12.30 3.08
N ASP A 76 -7.84 -13.27 3.20
CA ASP A 76 -6.81 -13.55 2.19
C ASP A 76 -5.89 -12.33 1.96
N LEU A 77 -5.53 -11.67 3.08
CA LEU A 77 -4.52 -10.62 3.13
C LEU A 77 -3.44 -11.01 4.15
N ASP A 78 -2.20 -10.82 3.74
CA ASP A 78 -1.01 -11.00 4.56
C ASP A 78 -0.49 -9.67 5.10
N VAL A 79 0.29 -9.76 6.18
CA VAL A 79 0.92 -8.60 6.82
C VAL A 79 2.43 -8.78 6.88
N TYR A 80 3.15 -7.92 6.19
CA TYR A 80 4.61 -7.83 6.29
C TYR A 80 4.99 -6.68 7.24
N SER A 81 5.77 -6.97 8.27
CA SER A 81 6.15 -5.98 9.29
C SER A 81 7.60 -5.54 9.13
N PHE A 82 7.80 -4.22 9.09
CA PHE A 82 9.11 -3.58 9.14
C PHE A 82 9.42 -3.16 10.58
N ASN A 83 10.68 -3.39 10.98
CA ASN A 83 11.26 -2.79 12.17
C ASN A 83 12.34 -1.81 11.67
N ALA A 84 12.01 -0.53 11.60
CA ALA A 84 12.83 0.56 11.02
C ALA A 84 12.95 0.59 9.47
N THR A 85 11.86 0.98 8.80
CA THR A 85 11.83 1.40 7.38
C THR A 85 11.79 2.93 7.23
N ASP A 86 11.80 3.43 6.00
CA ASP A 86 11.68 4.85 5.67
C ASP A 86 10.56 5.13 4.65
N LEU A 87 10.27 6.41 4.40
CA LEU A 87 9.20 6.81 3.48
C LEU A 87 9.53 6.51 2.02
N GLU A 88 10.81 6.40 1.66
CA GLU A 88 11.23 6.08 0.29
C GLU A 88 10.90 4.62 -0.02
N GLN A 89 11.23 3.71 0.91
CA GLN A 89 10.88 2.30 0.83
C GLN A 89 9.37 2.09 0.77
N LEU A 90 8.59 2.80 1.60
CA LEU A 90 7.13 2.70 1.57
C LEU A 90 6.54 3.19 0.25
N ARG A 91 7.07 4.28 -0.32
CA ARG A 91 6.67 4.77 -1.65
C ARG A 91 7.04 3.83 -2.77
N ALA A 92 8.21 3.20 -2.70
CA ALA A 92 8.67 2.25 -3.70
C ALA A 92 7.77 1.01 -3.76
N LEU A 93 7.32 0.54 -2.59
CA LEU A 93 6.41 -0.60 -2.47
C LEU A 93 4.97 -0.23 -2.84
N ASP A 94 4.54 1.00 -2.54
CA ASP A 94 3.27 1.56 -3.01
C ASP A 94 2.06 0.68 -2.65
N HIS A 95 2.04 0.21 -1.40
CA HIS A 95 0.96 -0.59 -0.82
C HIS A 95 0.34 0.14 0.38
N PRO A 96 -0.94 -0.14 0.71
CA PRO A 96 -1.53 0.30 1.97
C PRO A 96 -0.72 -0.18 3.17
N VAL A 97 -0.38 0.74 4.05
CA VAL A 97 0.50 0.48 5.17
C VAL A 97 -0.06 1.09 6.45
N LEU A 98 0.04 0.35 7.53
CA LEU A 98 -0.21 0.82 8.88
C LEU A 98 1.11 1.35 9.45
N LEU A 99 1.09 2.54 10.04
CA LEU A 99 2.24 3.16 10.68
C LEU A 99 2.03 3.20 12.19
N ASP A 100 3.05 2.80 12.95
CA ASP A 100 3.08 3.00 14.40
C ASP A 100 3.71 4.34 14.74
N ILE A 101 2.90 5.25 15.28
CA ILE A 101 3.31 6.63 15.55
C ILE A 101 3.28 6.90 17.05
N ASP A 102 4.37 7.47 17.57
CA ASP A 102 4.45 7.93 18.96
C ASP A 102 3.61 9.22 19.13
N ALA A 103 2.54 9.15 19.92
CA ALA A 103 1.73 10.34 20.21
C ALA A 103 2.31 11.17 21.37
N ALA A 104 1.76 12.36 21.58
CA ALA A 104 2.28 13.31 22.59
C ALA A 104 2.12 12.83 24.04
N ASP A 105 1.23 11.86 24.29
CA ASP A 105 1.06 11.21 25.59
C ASP A 105 2.03 10.02 25.81
N GLY A 106 2.91 9.76 24.86
CA GLY A 106 3.88 8.67 24.88
C GLY A 106 3.30 7.29 24.53
N VAL A 107 2.03 7.22 24.10
CA VAL A 107 1.39 5.97 23.71
C VAL A 107 1.36 5.85 22.19
N ARG A 108 1.90 4.74 21.67
CA ARG A 108 1.88 4.41 20.25
C ARG A 108 0.47 4.20 19.72
N ARG A 109 0.24 4.71 18.52
CA ARG A 109 -1.03 4.58 17.80
C ARG A 109 -0.78 4.15 16.37
N VAL A 110 -1.61 3.22 15.92
CA VAL A 110 -1.64 2.78 14.53
C VAL A 110 -2.49 3.75 13.72
N VAL A 111 -1.97 4.19 12.58
CA VAL A 111 -2.69 4.97 11.56
C VAL A 111 -2.50 4.33 10.18
N ALA A 112 -3.50 4.41 9.30
CA ALA A 112 -3.34 3.96 7.93
C ALA A 112 -2.79 5.09 7.06
N LEU A 113 -1.70 4.83 6.34
CA LEU A 113 -1.24 5.65 5.24
C LEU A 113 -2.01 5.24 3.98
N THR A 114 -2.87 6.13 3.49
CA THR A 114 -3.70 5.87 2.30
C THR A 114 -3.22 6.63 1.08
N ARG A 115 -2.45 7.71 1.28
CA ARG A 115 -1.81 8.45 0.19
C ARG A 115 -0.47 9.02 0.65
N ILE A 116 0.50 9.10 -0.25
CA ILE A 116 1.75 9.83 -0.02
C ILE A 116 2.20 10.49 -1.32
N ASP A 117 2.48 11.78 -1.26
CA ASP A 117 3.09 12.56 -2.34
C ASP A 117 4.42 13.16 -1.86
N ASP A 118 5.03 14.06 -2.63
CA ASP A 118 6.34 14.65 -2.32
C ASP A 118 6.35 15.57 -1.09
N THR A 119 5.17 16.02 -0.63
CA THR A 119 5.03 17.05 0.41
C THR A 119 4.24 16.59 1.64
N ASP A 120 3.21 15.77 1.43
CA ASP A 120 2.26 15.38 2.45
C ASP A 120 1.94 13.87 2.36
N ALA A 121 1.61 13.30 3.51
CA ALA A 121 0.97 12.01 3.65
C ALA A 121 -0.52 12.22 3.97
N GLU A 122 -1.41 11.40 3.42
CA GLU A 122 -2.78 11.27 3.90
C GLU A 122 -2.90 10.09 4.84
N LEU A 123 -3.36 10.39 6.06
CA LEU A 123 -3.50 9.43 7.14
C LEU A 123 -4.97 9.32 7.55
N GLU A 124 -5.45 8.08 7.71
CA GLU A 124 -6.74 7.79 8.32
C GLU A 124 -6.55 7.27 9.76
N GLY A 125 -7.46 7.66 10.66
CA GLY A 125 -7.39 7.32 12.09
C GLY A 125 -6.87 8.43 13.00
N VAL A 126 -6.29 9.51 12.44
CA VAL A 126 -5.84 10.69 13.21
C VAL A 126 -7.03 11.48 13.79
N VAL A 127 -8.11 11.63 13.02
CA VAL A 127 -9.34 12.36 13.40
C VAL A 127 -10.56 11.47 13.36
N ALA A 128 -11.64 11.86 14.05
CA ALA A 128 -12.85 11.06 14.29
C ALA A 128 -13.35 10.32 13.04
N SER A 129 -13.36 11.01 11.91
CA SER A 129 -13.76 10.46 10.61
C SER A 129 -12.97 11.08 9.47
N GLY A 130 -12.67 10.27 8.45
CA GLY A 130 -11.98 10.69 7.25
C GLY A 130 -10.44 10.73 7.39
N SER A 131 -9.79 11.08 6.29
CA SER A 131 -8.35 11.26 6.21
C SER A 131 -7.95 12.70 6.55
N VAL A 132 -6.68 12.88 6.93
CA VAL A 132 -6.03 14.18 7.09
C VAL A 132 -4.73 14.22 6.31
N ARG A 133 -4.35 15.40 5.84
CA ARG A 133 -3.02 15.64 5.27
C ARG A 133 -2.04 16.03 6.36
N VAL A 134 -0.88 15.40 6.37
CA VAL A 134 0.19 15.65 7.32
C VAL A 134 1.49 15.87 6.54
N PRO A 135 2.21 16.98 6.74
CA PRO A 135 3.51 17.18 6.12
C PRO A 135 4.49 16.06 6.48
N LEU A 136 5.29 15.63 5.52
CA LEU A 136 6.19 14.48 5.70
C LEU A 136 7.24 14.72 6.79
N GLU A 137 7.67 15.96 6.98
CA GLU A 137 8.59 16.36 8.05
C GLU A 137 7.96 16.14 9.44
N GLU A 138 6.67 16.44 9.56
CA GLU A 138 5.91 16.23 10.79
C GLU A 138 5.67 14.74 11.04
N LEU A 139 5.36 13.96 9.99
CA LEU A 139 5.23 12.50 10.09
C LEU A 139 6.54 11.86 10.57
N GLN A 140 7.67 12.16 9.91
CA GLN A 140 8.99 11.60 10.24
C GLN A 140 9.49 11.95 11.65
N ARG A 141 8.92 12.99 12.26
CA ARG A 141 9.28 13.37 13.64
C ARG A 141 8.81 12.34 14.68
N TYR A 142 7.71 11.66 14.40
CA TYR A 142 7.03 10.76 15.36
C TYR A 142 6.91 9.32 14.87
N TRP A 143 7.12 9.08 13.58
CA TRP A 143 7.21 7.75 13.01
C TRP A 143 8.68 7.33 12.91
N LEU A 144 9.06 6.31 13.68
CA LEU A 144 10.44 5.80 13.78
C LEU A 144 10.72 4.61 12.86
N GLY A 145 9.87 4.40 11.85
CA GLY A 145 10.06 3.35 10.85
C GLY A 145 9.36 2.02 11.14
N ASP A 146 8.57 1.92 12.22
CA ASP A 146 7.75 0.73 12.48
C ASP A 146 6.49 0.78 11.59
N ALA A 147 6.31 -0.21 10.74
CA ALA A 147 5.23 -0.23 9.75
C ALA A 147 4.76 -1.64 9.41
N HIS A 148 3.48 -1.78 9.08
CA HIS A 148 2.86 -3.05 8.71
C HIS A 148 2.18 -2.91 7.35
N LEU A 149 2.81 -3.50 6.33
CA LEU A 149 2.33 -3.49 4.96
C LEU A 149 1.33 -4.61 4.77
N VAL A 150 0.12 -4.25 4.34
CA VAL A 150 -0.95 -5.20 4.07
C VAL A 150 -0.97 -5.49 2.58
N TRP A 151 -0.84 -6.76 2.23
CA TRP A 151 -0.72 -7.21 0.84
C TRP A 151 -1.47 -8.52 0.62
N ARG A 152 -1.62 -8.92 -0.63
CA ARG A 152 -2.15 -10.23 -1.01
C ARG A 152 -1.07 -11.00 -1.76
N ASP A 153 -0.79 -12.22 -1.32
CA ASP A 153 0.03 -13.13 -2.13
C ASP A 153 -0.83 -13.77 -3.22
N PHE A 154 -0.88 -13.13 -4.39
CA PHE A 154 -1.79 -13.53 -5.47
C PHE A 154 -1.46 -14.88 -6.10
N GLU A 155 -0.23 -15.35 -5.94
CA GLU A 155 0.27 -16.56 -6.56
C GLU A 155 0.73 -17.53 -5.46
N PRO A 156 0.49 -18.85 -5.61
CA PRO A 156 0.86 -19.86 -4.64
C PRO A 156 2.37 -20.18 -4.71
N LEU A 157 3.21 -19.16 -4.53
CA LEU A 157 4.66 -19.26 -4.58
C LEU A 157 5.21 -19.65 -3.21
N PRO A 158 6.33 -20.40 -3.15
CA PRO A 158 7.08 -20.57 -1.91
C PRO A 158 7.36 -19.24 -1.22
N GLU A 159 7.49 -19.26 0.11
CA GLU A 159 7.81 -18.06 0.91
C GLU A 159 9.11 -17.39 0.44
N LEU A 160 10.07 -18.20 0.01
CA LEU A 160 11.36 -17.79 -0.51
C LEU A 160 11.72 -18.62 -1.74
N LEU A 161 12.08 -17.96 -2.84
CA LEU A 161 12.78 -18.58 -3.96
C LEU A 161 14.20 -18.03 -4.05
N ARG A 162 15.18 -18.87 -4.34
CA ARG A 162 16.58 -18.50 -4.49
C ARG A 162 17.33 -19.46 -5.43
N ALA A 163 18.57 -19.11 -5.73
CA ALA A 163 19.45 -19.93 -6.55
C ALA A 163 19.47 -21.40 -6.11
N GLY A 164 19.30 -22.31 -7.08
CA GLY A 164 19.21 -23.76 -6.87
C GLY A 164 17.80 -24.31 -6.72
N ASP A 165 16.79 -23.47 -6.48
CA ASP A 165 15.39 -23.91 -6.43
C ASP A 165 14.86 -24.28 -7.83
N ALA A 166 13.80 -25.08 -7.87
CA ALA A 166 13.15 -25.49 -9.11
C ALA A 166 11.65 -25.76 -8.91
N GLY A 167 10.89 -25.66 -10.00
CA GLY A 167 9.46 -25.95 -10.06
C GLY A 167 8.62 -24.82 -10.63
N ASP A 168 7.30 -24.95 -10.51
CA ASP A 168 6.33 -24.05 -11.14
C ASP A 168 6.46 -22.60 -10.65
N GLY A 169 6.79 -22.39 -9.37
CA GLY A 169 7.01 -21.03 -8.84
C GLY A 169 8.21 -20.34 -9.47
N VAL A 170 9.28 -21.08 -9.78
CA VAL A 170 10.43 -20.54 -10.51
C VAL A 170 10.08 -20.28 -11.97
N ALA A 171 9.30 -21.16 -12.61
CA ALA A 171 8.85 -20.95 -13.97
C ALA A 171 7.95 -19.71 -14.10
N TRP A 172 7.07 -19.49 -13.12
CA TRP A 172 6.26 -18.28 -13.00
C TRP A 172 7.13 -17.03 -12.83
N LEU A 173 8.13 -17.08 -11.94
CA LEU A 173 9.06 -15.98 -11.71
C LEU A 173 9.80 -15.61 -13.00
N GLN A 174 10.36 -16.59 -13.69
CA GLN A 174 11.07 -16.39 -14.95
C GLN A 174 10.16 -15.77 -16.02
N SER A 175 8.93 -16.29 -16.17
CA SER A 175 7.96 -15.75 -17.12
C SER A 175 7.63 -14.29 -16.81
N SER A 176 7.50 -13.95 -15.52
CA SER A 176 7.24 -12.58 -15.06
C SER A 176 8.43 -11.66 -15.34
N LEU A 177 9.67 -12.12 -15.08
CA LEU A 177 10.88 -11.36 -15.39
C LEU A 177 11.05 -11.16 -16.90
N VAL A 178 10.64 -12.13 -17.73
CA VAL A 178 10.62 -11.98 -19.20
C VAL A 178 9.59 -10.94 -19.63
N GLU A 179 8.38 -10.99 -19.09
CA GLU A 179 7.31 -10.02 -19.36
C GLU A 179 7.75 -8.58 -19.03
N MET A 180 8.50 -8.41 -17.95
CA MET A 180 9.04 -7.13 -17.50
C MET A 180 10.38 -6.75 -18.17
N GLY A 181 10.98 -7.63 -18.98
CA GLY A 181 12.21 -7.36 -19.73
C GLY A 181 13.53 -7.56 -18.98
N PHE A 182 13.50 -8.16 -17.78
CA PHE A 182 14.70 -8.47 -16.98
C PHE A 182 15.36 -9.81 -17.36
N LEU A 183 14.60 -10.70 -17.99
CA LEU A 183 15.08 -12.01 -18.42
C LEU A 183 14.73 -12.21 -19.91
N ALA A 184 15.55 -13.00 -20.61
CA ALA A 184 15.30 -13.37 -22.00
C ALA A 184 15.15 -14.89 -22.13
N GLY A 185 14.31 -15.32 -23.08
CA GLY A 185 14.09 -16.73 -23.37
C GLY A 185 12.83 -17.29 -22.71
N GLU A 186 12.79 -18.62 -22.58
CA GLU A 186 11.65 -19.34 -22.00
C GLU A 186 11.92 -19.72 -20.54
N ALA A 187 10.84 -19.77 -19.75
CA ALA A 187 10.91 -20.25 -18.38
C ALA A 187 11.32 -21.73 -18.34
N THR A 188 12.44 -22.01 -17.67
CA THR A 188 12.98 -23.37 -17.52
C THR A 188 12.51 -24.05 -16.24
N GLY A 189 11.96 -23.29 -15.29
CA GLY A 189 11.59 -23.75 -13.97
C GLY A 189 12.79 -24.09 -13.08
N ARG A 190 14.01 -23.63 -13.42
CA ARG A 190 15.22 -23.77 -12.59
C ARG A 190 15.80 -22.41 -12.29
N PHE A 191 16.07 -22.16 -11.02
CA PHE A 191 16.60 -20.88 -10.56
C PHE A 191 18.12 -20.93 -10.69
N ASP A 192 18.60 -20.65 -11.90
CA ASP A 192 20.01 -20.60 -12.25
C ASP A 192 20.62 -19.20 -12.05
N LEU A 193 21.92 -19.07 -12.34
CA LEU A 193 22.64 -17.80 -12.19
C LEU A 193 22.05 -16.68 -13.05
N VAL A 194 21.54 -17.00 -14.24
CA VAL A 194 20.92 -15.99 -15.13
C VAL A 194 19.62 -15.48 -14.51
N THR A 195 18.84 -16.37 -13.89
CA THR A 195 17.63 -16.00 -13.15
C THR A 195 17.98 -15.16 -11.92
N GLU A 196 19.03 -15.52 -11.18
CA GLU A 196 19.50 -14.74 -10.02
C GLU A 196 19.93 -13.33 -10.42
N ASP A 197 20.74 -13.19 -11.48
CA ASP A 197 21.17 -11.88 -11.99
C ASP A 197 19.97 -11.03 -12.44
N ALA A 198 18.96 -11.64 -13.08
CA ALA A 198 17.73 -10.96 -13.47
C ALA A 198 16.91 -10.50 -12.25
N VAL A 199 16.84 -11.30 -11.19
CA VAL A 199 16.19 -10.91 -9.93
C VAL A 199 16.92 -9.74 -9.29
N ARG A 200 18.25 -9.76 -9.22
CA ARG A 200 19.04 -8.64 -8.66
C ARG A 200 18.84 -7.35 -9.44
N ALA A 201 18.86 -7.42 -10.77
CA ALA A 201 18.59 -6.26 -11.62
C ALA A 201 17.18 -5.71 -11.41
N PHE A 202 16.18 -6.59 -11.27
CA PHE A 202 14.81 -6.19 -10.93
C PHE A 202 14.74 -5.51 -9.55
N GLN A 203 15.34 -6.11 -8.54
CA GLN A 203 15.38 -5.55 -7.19
C GLN A 203 16.02 -4.17 -7.16
N GLU A 204 17.17 -4.00 -7.83
CA GLU A 204 17.87 -2.73 -7.94
C GLU A 204 17.00 -1.65 -8.61
N GLU A 205 16.35 -1.96 -9.74
CA GLU A 205 15.46 -1.01 -10.43
C GLU A 205 14.26 -0.59 -9.55
N ARG A 206 13.80 -1.50 -8.67
CA ARG A 206 12.68 -1.25 -7.77
C ARG A 206 13.08 -0.65 -6.43
N GLY A 207 14.36 -0.34 -6.22
CA GLY A 207 14.86 0.22 -4.97
C GLY A 207 14.81 -0.77 -3.80
N LEU A 208 14.90 -2.08 -4.08
CA LEU A 208 15.04 -3.14 -3.09
C LEU A 208 16.50 -3.53 -2.93
N GLU A 209 16.84 -4.22 -1.84
CA GLU A 209 18.15 -4.84 -1.68
C GLU A 209 18.35 -5.92 -2.77
N PRO A 210 19.38 -5.83 -3.63
CA PRO A 210 19.59 -6.75 -4.74
C PRO A 210 20.29 -8.05 -4.28
N ASP A 211 19.67 -8.78 -3.35
CA ASP A 211 20.19 -10.02 -2.76
C ASP A 211 20.01 -11.25 -3.68
N GLY A 212 19.19 -11.15 -4.73
CA GLY A 212 18.90 -12.23 -5.67
C GLY A 212 17.89 -13.24 -5.15
N ALA A 213 17.32 -13.02 -3.97
CA ALA A 213 16.26 -13.83 -3.40
C ALA A 213 14.88 -13.22 -3.72
N VAL A 214 13.85 -14.07 -3.81
CA VAL A 214 12.47 -13.63 -4.03
C VAL A 214 11.65 -13.97 -2.80
N GLY A 215 11.64 -13.02 -1.87
CA GLY A 215 10.76 -13.02 -0.69
C GLY A 215 9.54 -12.10 -0.87
N PRO A 216 8.80 -11.81 0.20
CA PRO A 216 7.57 -11.00 0.15
C PRO A 216 7.73 -9.65 -0.55
N LEU A 217 8.79 -8.88 -0.24
CA LEU A 217 9.00 -7.56 -0.84
C LEU A 217 9.20 -7.63 -2.35
N THR A 218 9.98 -8.62 -2.81
CA THR A 218 10.21 -8.87 -4.22
C THR A 218 8.92 -9.32 -4.91
N LYS A 219 8.12 -10.19 -4.29
CA LYS A 219 6.79 -10.59 -4.81
C LYS A 219 5.86 -9.40 -4.98
N MET A 220 5.73 -8.56 -3.95
CA MET A 220 4.91 -7.33 -3.99
C MET A 220 5.35 -6.41 -5.14
N ALA A 221 6.65 -6.20 -5.30
CA ALA A 221 7.19 -5.41 -6.39
C ALA A 221 6.88 -6.03 -7.77
N ILE A 222 6.97 -7.35 -7.92
CA ILE A 222 6.63 -8.06 -9.16
C ILE A 222 5.13 -7.89 -9.47
N TYR A 223 4.24 -8.11 -8.51
CA TYR A 223 2.80 -7.96 -8.72
C TYR A 223 2.43 -6.55 -9.17
N ARG A 224 3.04 -5.55 -8.55
CA ARG A 224 2.88 -4.15 -8.96
C ARG A 224 3.40 -3.91 -10.38
N ALA A 225 4.59 -4.41 -10.71
CA ALA A 225 5.22 -4.19 -12.00
C ALA A 225 4.49 -4.89 -13.16
N LEU A 226 3.83 -6.02 -12.92
CA LEU A 226 3.01 -6.71 -13.91
C LEU A 226 1.68 -6.00 -14.20
N GLY A 227 1.18 -5.15 -13.30
CA GLY A 227 -0.01 -4.32 -13.52
C GLY A 227 -1.34 -5.06 -13.73
N ARG A 228 -1.34 -6.39 -13.64
CA ARG A 228 -2.53 -7.26 -13.80
C ARG A 228 -3.19 -7.65 -12.49
N TYR A 229 -2.52 -7.42 -11.36
CA TYR A 229 -3.04 -7.69 -10.03
C TYR A 229 -3.70 -6.44 -9.47
N ALA A 230 -4.81 -6.62 -8.75
CA ALA A 230 -5.52 -5.53 -8.09
C ALA A 230 -4.79 -5.14 -6.79
N VAL A 231 -3.64 -4.48 -6.94
CA VAL A 231 -2.86 -3.91 -5.84
C VAL A 231 -3.33 -2.49 -5.59
N PRO A 232 -3.79 -2.14 -4.38
CA PRO A 232 -4.10 -0.76 -4.05
C PRO A 232 -2.81 0.06 -3.97
N HIS A 233 -2.88 1.33 -4.38
CA HIS A 233 -1.73 2.23 -4.44
C HIS A 233 -1.87 3.37 -3.44
N VAL A 234 -0.77 3.71 -2.77
CA VAL A 234 -0.70 4.84 -1.84
C VAL A 234 0.18 5.96 -2.39
N ALA A 235 1.22 5.65 -3.16
CA ALA A 235 2.00 6.65 -3.85
C ALA A 235 1.18 7.20 -5.02
N GLN A 236 1.04 8.53 -5.09
CA GLN A 236 0.53 9.16 -6.31
C GLN A 236 1.70 9.61 -7.18
N ALA A 237 1.56 9.42 -8.49
CA ALA A 237 2.44 10.05 -9.45
C ALA A 237 2.36 11.56 -9.23
N SER A 238 3.52 12.18 -8.95
CA SER A 238 3.63 13.64 -8.98
C SER A 238 3.18 14.10 -10.37
N LEU A 239 2.16 14.95 -10.44
CA LEU A 239 1.74 15.59 -11.70
C LEU A 239 2.82 16.58 -12.14
N ALA A 240 3.99 16.07 -12.53
CA ALA A 240 5.07 16.85 -13.08
C ALA A 240 4.79 17.08 -14.57
N GLY A 241 4.33 18.30 -14.89
CA GLY A 241 4.63 18.94 -16.17
C GLY A 241 3.77 18.57 -17.36
N GLY A 242 2.46 18.84 -17.29
CA GLY A 242 1.60 18.94 -18.47
C GLY A 242 1.39 20.40 -18.89
N ALA A 243 2.30 20.96 -19.70
CA ALA A 243 2.00 21.87 -20.81
C ALA A 243 3.28 22.46 -21.43
N GLY A 244 3.60 21.99 -22.64
CA GLY A 244 3.98 22.80 -23.81
C GLY A 244 5.26 23.62 -23.75
#